data_AF-A0A538NZK5-F1
#
_entry.id   AF-A0A538NZK5-F1
#
_cell.length_a   1.000
_cell.length_b   1.000
_cell.length_c   1.000
_cell.angle_alpha   90.00
_cell.angle_beta   90.00
_cell.angle_gamma   90.00
#
_symmetry.space_group_name_H-M   'P 1'
#
loop_
_entity.id
_entity.type
_entity.pdbx_description
1 polymer ?
#
loop_
_entity_poly.entity_id
_entity_poly.type
_entity_poly.pdbx_seq_one_letter_code
_entity_poly.pdbx_strand_id
1 'polypeptide(L)'
;MITILRKHRHWLMIVIAILALPFCIYFVKTDYSAIRPDQFARIYDRNIPMVEAQQNARLLDLGRALGMSDFVQSLTMGATEQNQIYAQFILNLLILRHEAARLGIRPTSSEIADIVRDLPAFRSEGGFDFKKFNDFVQNALSPNGLSEAQIEELVRDQLCLKQIKQLLAAGVSVPETEIKANYEQAYDKLYVDLIRLRPADFAKEITISDDDVRKYYEAHKAELKSDEKRKVEFVRLALTDDQKKLTGKERVEALQKLSDRANDFTQALLEKGADFKQVAAKFQLPMQLTGEFTAATPDPQLNIDPQLGAAAFKLSMQEPNSDPIQVADGFYILHLVGMVEARPLTIEEAKPKIVEAIKNSRTRELMSTKGAEIVHQLREATKSGQSLEAAIKKAGLKVENMPPFSLLDESAETQEKERKKESPELVAIKYAMTSLSPGEMSDFLPLDDSGLIAVLEKREPSADAGDHEKRAAFEKR
;
A
#
# COMPACT_ATOMS: atom_id res chain seq x y z
N MET A 1 0.01 54.66 -60.50
CA MET A 1 0.04 54.30 -59.06
C MET A 1 1.42 54.47 -58.41
N ILE A 2 2.53 54.03 -59.04
CA ILE A 2 3.89 54.06 -58.44
C ILE A 2 4.43 55.49 -58.15
N THR A 3 3.99 56.53 -58.86
CA THR A 3 4.45 57.91 -58.64
C THR A 3 3.81 58.58 -57.41
N ILE A 4 2.56 58.24 -57.07
CA ILE A 4 1.87 58.74 -55.85
C ILE A 4 2.52 58.16 -54.58
N LEU A 5 2.93 56.88 -54.63
CA LEU A 5 3.66 56.19 -53.56
C LEU A 5 5.03 56.81 -53.26
N ARG A 6 5.73 57.35 -54.27
CA ARG A 6 7.00 58.06 -54.06
C ARG A 6 6.83 59.46 -53.47
N LYS A 7 5.80 60.21 -53.90
CA LYS A 7 5.58 61.59 -53.43
C LYS A 7 5.20 61.66 -51.95
N HIS A 8 4.46 60.67 -51.45
CA HIS A 8 4.06 60.59 -50.04
C HIS A 8 4.89 59.58 -49.22
N ARG A 9 6.08 59.17 -49.70
CA ARG A 9 6.92 58.15 -49.02
C ARG A 9 7.13 58.43 -47.54
N HIS A 10 7.37 59.69 -47.15
CA HIS A 10 7.58 60.04 -45.75
C HIS A 10 6.30 59.92 -44.91
N TRP A 11 5.15 60.35 -45.46
CA TRP A 11 3.85 60.21 -44.79
C TRP A 11 3.41 58.74 -44.71
N LEU A 12 3.64 57.97 -45.78
CA LEU A 12 3.36 56.54 -45.83
C LEU A 12 4.24 55.75 -44.85
N MET A 13 5.52 56.11 -44.69
CA MET A 13 6.37 55.49 -43.66
C MET A 13 5.90 55.81 -42.24
N ILE A 14 5.40 57.02 -41.98
CA ILE A 14 4.83 57.37 -40.67
C ILE A 14 3.55 56.58 -40.41
N VAL A 15 2.66 56.46 -41.39
CA VAL A 15 1.42 55.67 -41.26
C VAL A 15 1.72 54.18 -41.07
N ILE A 16 2.68 53.62 -41.82
CA ILE A 16 3.14 52.23 -41.65
C ILE A 16 3.79 52.04 -40.27
N ALA A 17 4.61 52.98 -39.80
CA ALA A 17 5.23 52.91 -38.48
C ALA A 17 4.17 52.96 -37.34
N ILE A 18 3.16 53.82 -37.47
CA ILE A 18 2.06 53.93 -36.49
C ILE A 18 1.15 52.69 -36.53
N LEU A 19 0.96 52.06 -37.69
CA LEU A 19 0.21 50.80 -37.81
C LEU A 19 1.01 49.58 -37.35
N ALA A 20 2.33 49.58 -37.54
CA ALA A 20 3.22 48.49 -37.12
C ALA A 20 3.52 48.52 -35.62
N LEU A 21 3.53 49.70 -34.96
CA LEU A 21 3.83 49.82 -33.53
C LEU A 21 2.86 49.01 -32.63
N PRO A 22 1.52 49.12 -32.76
CA PRO A 22 0.61 48.30 -31.98
C PRO A 22 0.65 46.83 -32.43
N PHE A 23 0.99 46.53 -33.69
CA PHE A 23 1.15 45.15 -34.16
C PHE A 23 2.38 44.48 -33.54
N CYS A 24 3.51 45.18 -33.43
CA CYS A 24 4.68 44.71 -32.71
C CYS A 24 4.42 44.55 -31.20
N ILE A 25 3.69 45.48 -30.58
CA ILE A 25 3.36 45.39 -29.13
C ILE A 25 2.33 44.29 -28.84
N TYR A 26 1.41 43.99 -29.77
CA TYR A 26 0.35 43.00 -29.56
C TYR A 26 0.74 41.58 -29.99
N PHE A 27 1.54 41.42 -31.06
CA PHE A 27 1.99 40.11 -31.57
C PHE A 27 3.41 39.70 -31.15
N VAL A 28 4.30 40.66 -30.83
CA VAL A 28 5.51 40.35 -30.07
C VAL A 28 5.14 40.53 -28.59
N LYS A 29 4.40 39.56 -28.05
CA LYS A 29 4.49 39.28 -26.61
C LYS A 29 5.91 38.78 -26.38
N THR A 30 6.87 39.69 -26.26
CA THR A 30 8.08 39.41 -25.51
C THR A 30 7.57 39.17 -24.10
N ASP A 31 7.44 37.90 -23.76
CA ASP A 31 7.07 37.47 -22.43
C ASP A 31 8.20 37.91 -21.49
N TYR A 32 8.05 39.10 -20.90
CA TYR A 32 8.99 39.62 -19.91
C TYR A 32 8.88 38.86 -18.56
N SER A 33 8.14 37.74 -18.51
CA SER A 33 8.24 36.76 -17.43
C SER A 33 9.49 35.87 -17.52
N ALA A 34 10.29 35.97 -18.59
CA ALA A 34 11.39 35.05 -18.88
C ALA A 34 12.78 35.41 -18.29
N ILE A 35 12.89 36.19 -17.21
CA ILE A 35 14.12 36.28 -16.36
C ILE A 35 13.65 36.61 -14.91
N ARG A 36 13.41 35.65 -14.00
CA ARG A 36 14.34 34.64 -13.46
C ARG A 36 13.63 33.29 -13.20
N PRO A 37 13.81 32.27 -14.06
CA PRO A 37 13.27 30.92 -13.86
C PRO A 37 14.18 29.98 -13.06
N ASP A 38 15.23 30.48 -12.41
CA ASP A 38 16.31 29.66 -11.84
C ASP A 38 16.44 29.76 -10.31
N GLN A 39 15.33 29.88 -9.58
CA GLN A 39 15.35 29.89 -8.11
C GLN A 39 14.40 28.83 -7.55
N PHE A 40 14.95 27.96 -6.72
CA PHE A 40 14.21 26.90 -6.03
C PHE A 40 13.65 27.39 -4.69
N ALA A 41 14.50 27.96 -3.84
CA ALA A 41 14.11 28.48 -2.53
C ALA A 41 15.10 29.54 -2.03
N ARG A 42 14.72 30.30 -1.00
CA ARG A 42 15.64 31.13 -0.21
C ARG A 42 15.68 30.58 1.20
N ILE A 43 16.87 30.23 1.69
CA ILE A 43 17.08 29.71 3.04
C ILE A 43 18.11 30.61 3.72
N TYR A 44 17.74 31.18 4.87
CA TYR A 44 18.49 32.26 5.51
C TYR A 44 18.76 33.42 4.51
N ASP A 45 20.00 33.88 4.42
CA ASP A 45 20.42 34.95 3.50
C ASP A 45 20.92 34.43 2.14
N ARG A 46 20.69 33.14 1.82
CA ARG A 46 21.17 32.51 0.59
C ARG A 46 20.01 32.11 -0.34
N ASN A 47 20.09 32.56 -1.60
CA ASN A 47 19.22 32.08 -2.66
C ASN A 47 19.76 30.76 -3.24
N ILE A 48 18.91 29.75 -3.34
CA ILE A 48 19.25 28.42 -3.85
C ILE A 48 18.78 28.33 -5.32
N PRO A 49 19.70 28.21 -6.29
CA PRO A 49 19.33 28.06 -7.69
C PRO A 49 18.72 26.68 -7.98
N MET A 50 17.95 26.56 -9.07
CA MET A 50 17.30 25.29 -9.42
C MET A 50 18.32 24.18 -9.70
N VAL A 51 19.48 24.54 -10.26
CA VAL A 51 20.58 23.61 -10.53
C VAL A 51 21.11 22.96 -9.24
N GLU A 52 21.28 23.75 -8.17
CA GLU A 52 21.72 23.21 -6.87
C GLU A 52 20.64 22.32 -6.25
N ALA A 53 19.37 22.70 -6.37
CA ALA A 53 18.26 21.88 -5.91
C ALA A 53 18.20 20.53 -6.63
N GLN A 54 18.41 20.50 -7.95
CA GLN A 54 18.48 19.27 -8.74
C GLN A 54 19.67 18.38 -8.35
N GLN A 55 20.81 18.97 -7.98
CA GLN A 55 21.95 18.21 -7.47
C GLN A 55 21.62 17.55 -6.13
N ASN A 56 21.04 18.31 -5.19
CA ASN A 56 20.62 17.80 -3.89
C ASN A 56 19.49 16.76 -4.01
N ALA A 57 18.59 16.90 -4.98
CA ALA A 57 17.53 15.92 -5.24
C ALA A 57 18.10 14.53 -5.55
N ARG A 58 19.20 14.44 -6.31
CA ARG A 58 19.85 13.16 -6.64
C ARG A 58 20.41 12.46 -5.40
N LEU A 59 20.76 13.21 -4.35
CA LEU A 59 21.23 12.64 -3.09
C LEU A 59 20.12 11.91 -2.33
N LEU A 60 18.86 12.27 -2.53
CA LEU A 60 17.73 11.53 -1.95
C LEU A 60 17.66 10.11 -2.50
N ASP A 61 17.74 9.99 -3.83
CA ASP A 61 17.68 8.69 -4.51
C ASP A 61 18.91 7.84 -4.18
N LEU A 62 20.08 8.48 -4.08
CA LEU A 62 21.29 7.83 -3.62
C LEU A 62 21.15 7.32 -2.17
N GLY A 63 20.63 8.13 -1.24
CA GLY A 63 20.41 7.72 0.15
C GLY A 63 19.47 6.50 0.26
N ARG A 64 18.42 6.45 -0.56
CA ARG A 64 17.54 5.29 -0.67
C ARG A 64 18.27 4.05 -1.20
N ALA A 65 19.05 4.22 -2.27
CA ALA A 65 19.83 3.13 -2.88
C ALA A 65 20.91 2.56 -1.94
N LEU A 66 21.48 3.41 -1.06
CA LEU A 66 22.44 3.01 -0.03
C LEU A 66 21.79 2.34 1.19
N GLY A 67 20.45 2.31 1.27
CA GLY A 67 19.71 1.77 2.40
C GLY A 67 19.70 2.67 3.64
N MET A 68 19.92 3.98 3.48
CA MET A 68 19.93 4.97 4.56
C MET A 68 18.51 5.43 4.94
N SER A 69 17.62 4.48 5.22
CA SER A 69 16.19 4.74 5.42
C SER A 69 15.90 5.74 6.54
N ASP A 70 16.53 5.60 7.70
CA ASP A 70 16.32 6.49 8.86
C ASP A 70 16.73 7.94 8.58
N PHE A 71 17.84 8.11 7.85
CA PHE A 71 18.35 9.42 7.45
C PHE A 71 17.39 10.08 6.44
N VAL A 72 17.02 9.34 5.39
CA VAL A 72 16.08 9.82 4.36
C VAL A 72 14.73 10.18 4.98
N GLN A 73 14.18 9.31 5.84
CA GLN A 73 12.89 9.53 6.50
C GLN A 73 12.94 10.75 7.42
N SER A 74 14.02 10.92 8.19
CA SER A 74 14.20 12.09 9.06
C SER A 74 14.19 13.40 8.27
N LEU A 75 14.77 13.42 7.06
CA LEU A 75 14.83 14.62 6.22
C LEU A 75 13.58 14.82 5.34
N THR A 76 12.70 13.82 5.22
CA THR A 76 11.47 13.89 4.41
C THR A 76 10.19 13.90 5.23
N MET A 77 10.31 13.91 6.56
CA MET A 77 9.18 13.87 7.49
C MET A 77 8.16 14.98 7.20
N GLY A 78 6.87 14.61 7.17
CA GLY A 78 5.75 15.52 6.92
C GLY A 78 5.35 15.68 5.46
N ALA A 79 6.11 15.14 4.50
CA ALA A 79 5.76 15.15 3.08
C ALA A 79 5.13 13.81 2.65
N THR A 80 3.97 13.87 1.99
CA THR A 80 3.24 12.68 1.48
C THR A 80 3.26 12.57 -0.04
N GLU A 81 3.35 13.70 -0.75
CA GLU A 81 3.42 13.73 -2.22
C GLU A 81 4.88 13.70 -2.72
N GLN A 82 5.11 13.04 -3.86
CA GLN A 82 6.47 12.85 -4.41
C GLN A 82 7.24 14.17 -4.59
N ASN A 83 6.61 15.20 -5.16
CA ASN A 83 7.26 16.50 -5.37
C ASN A 83 7.58 17.22 -4.05
N GLN A 84 6.72 17.04 -3.04
CA GLN A 84 6.95 17.60 -1.70
C GLN A 84 8.09 16.87 -1.00
N ILE A 85 8.23 15.55 -1.18
CA ILE A 85 9.31 14.75 -0.59
C ILE A 85 10.68 15.26 -1.06
N TYR A 86 10.88 15.46 -2.37
CA TYR A 86 12.15 16.01 -2.88
C TYR A 86 12.38 17.43 -2.36
N ALA A 87 11.35 18.28 -2.37
CA ALA A 87 11.50 19.64 -1.88
C ALA A 87 11.88 19.67 -0.39
N GLN A 88 11.20 18.89 0.43
CA GLN A 88 11.42 18.77 1.88
C GLN A 88 12.83 18.25 2.18
N PHE A 89 13.27 17.21 1.47
CA PHE A 89 14.62 16.67 1.59
C PHE A 89 15.67 17.75 1.33
N ILE A 90 15.57 18.48 0.22
CA ILE A 90 16.54 19.51 -0.16
C ILE A 90 16.62 20.61 0.90
N LEU A 91 15.47 21.11 1.36
CA LEU A 91 15.41 22.16 2.37
C LEU A 91 16.02 21.69 3.69
N ASN A 92 15.61 20.52 4.19
CA ASN A 92 16.09 19.96 5.44
C ASN A 92 17.59 19.61 5.38
N LEU A 93 18.08 19.11 4.25
CA LEU A 93 19.50 18.83 4.04
C LEU A 93 20.34 20.12 4.12
N LEU A 94 19.88 21.20 3.49
CA LEU A 94 20.57 22.48 3.53
C LEU A 94 20.59 23.10 4.93
N ILE A 95 19.46 23.01 5.65
CA ILE A 95 19.36 23.44 7.05
C ILE A 95 20.31 22.61 7.91
N LEU A 96 20.29 21.28 7.78
CA LEU A 96 21.17 20.36 8.50
C LEU A 96 22.65 20.76 8.34
N ARG A 97 23.11 20.98 7.11
CA ARG A 97 24.49 21.37 6.84
C ARG A 97 24.85 22.72 7.42
N HIS A 98 23.93 23.69 7.34
CA HIS A 98 24.12 25.01 7.95
C HIS A 98 24.27 24.91 9.48
N GLU A 99 23.37 24.16 10.12
CA GLU A 99 23.36 23.98 11.57
C GLU A 99 24.56 23.17 12.07
N ALA A 100 24.95 22.11 11.36
CA ALA A 100 26.16 21.36 11.66
C ALA A 100 27.41 22.25 11.61
N ALA A 101 27.52 23.11 10.59
CA ALA A 101 28.62 24.07 10.49
C ALA A 101 28.60 25.09 11.63
N ARG A 102 27.42 25.61 12.00
CA ARG A 102 27.24 26.56 13.11
C ARG A 102 27.65 25.95 14.46
N LEU A 103 27.33 24.69 14.68
CA LEU A 103 27.65 23.94 15.91
C LEU A 103 29.08 23.38 15.92
N GLY A 104 29.87 23.59 14.86
CA GLY A 104 31.24 23.08 14.76
C GLY A 104 31.31 21.56 14.59
N ILE A 105 30.22 20.90 14.21
CA ILE A 105 30.14 19.46 14.02
C ILE A 105 30.84 19.09 12.71
N ARG A 106 31.94 18.35 12.83
CA ARG A 106 32.76 17.92 11.68
C ARG A 106 33.18 16.47 11.85
N PRO A 107 32.44 15.52 11.25
CA PRO A 107 32.84 14.12 11.23
C PRO A 107 34.21 13.94 10.59
N THR A 108 35.04 13.10 11.20
CA THR A 108 36.38 12.74 10.71
C THR A 108 36.30 11.75 9.56
N SER A 109 37.34 11.69 8.72
CA SER A 109 37.41 10.73 7.61
C SER A 109 37.36 9.28 8.08
N SER A 110 37.88 8.97 9.27
CA SER A 110 37.78 7.63 9.85
C SER A 110 36.34 7.27 10.20
N GLU A 111 35.59 8.18 10.85
CA GLU A 111 34.18 7.94 11.18
C GLU A 111 33.33 7.77 9.91
N ILE A 112 33.60 8.56 8.87
CA ILE A 112 32.93 8.41 7.58
C ILE A 112 33.24 7.03 6.98
N ALA A 113 34.51 6.62 6.94
CA ALA A 113 34.91 5.33 6.39
C ALA A 113 34.30 4.14 7.13
N ASP A 114 34.17 4.23 8.46
CA ASP A 114 33.55 3.18 9.27
C ASP A 114 32.06 3.03 8.96
N ILE A 115 31.32 4.14 8.87
CA ILE A 115 29.91 4.08 8.49
C ILE A 115 29.73 3.58 7.05
N VAL A 116 30.58 4.01 6.10
CA VAL A 116 30.54 3.51 4.71
C VAL A 116 30.69 1.98 4.68
N ARG A 117 31.61 1.42 5.49
CA ARG A 117 31.80 -0.04 5.56
C ARG A 117 30.58 -0.78 6.11
N ASP A 118 29.81 -0.12 6.95
CA ASP A 118 28.63 -0.68 7.60
C ASP A 118 27.32 -0.46 6.83
N LEU A 119 27.35 0.29 5.72
CA LEU A 119 26.15 0.53 4.90
C LEU A 119 25.56 -0.79 4.37
N PRO A 120 24.23 -1.00 4.47
CA PRO A 120 23.58 -2.24 4.04
C PRO A 120 23.88 -2.62 2.59
N ALA A 121 23.97 -1.62 1.70
CA ALA A 121 24.29 -1.82 0.28
C ALA A 121 25.67 -2.47 0.05
N PHE A 122 26.60 -2.32 1.00
CA PHE A 122 27.98 -2.78 0.89
C PHE A 122 28.31 -3.94 1.82
N ARG A 123 27.33 -4.55 2.48
CA ARG A 123 27.54 -5.71 3.37
C ARG A 123 27.16 -7.04 2.72
N SER A 124 27.84 -8.09 3.14
CA SER A 124 27.57 -9.51 2.88
C SER A 124 27.67 -10.29 4.20
N GLU A 125 27.42 -11.62 4.20
CA GLU A 125 27.40 -12.46 5.41
C GLU A 125 28.69 -12.36 6.27
N GLY A 126 29.82 -11.98 5.68
CA GLY A 126 31.12 -11.80 6.34
C GLY A 126 31.57 -10.35 6.62
N GLY A 127 30.72 -9.33 6.43
CA GLY A 127 31.08 -7.92 6.61
C GLY A 127 31.11 -7.11 5.30
N PHE A 128 32.00 -6.11 5.22
CA PHE A 128 32.11 -5.24 4.05
C PHE A 128 32.54 -6.00 2.79
N ASP A 129 31.81 -5.78 1.70
CA ASP A 129 31.98 -6.43 0.41
C ASP A 129 32.47 -5.40 -0.63
N PHE A 130 33.77 -5.43 -0.90
CA PHE A 130 34.41 -4.51 -1.85
C PHE A 130 33.90 -4.68 -3.29
N LYS A 131 33.43 -5.89 -3.65
CA LYS A 131 32.87 -6.13 -4.99
C LYS A 131 31.53 -5.40 -5.13
N LYS A 132 30.65 -5.50 -4.13
CA LYS A 132 29.38 -4.75 -4.11
C LYS A 132 29.61 -3.24 -4.14
N PHE A 133 30.60 -2.75 -3.40
CA PHE A 133 30.98 -1.34 -3.44
C PHE A 133 31.37 -0.90 -4.86
N ASN A 134 32.31 -1.62 -5.49
CA ASN A 134 32.73 -1.29 -6.87
C ASN A 134 31.60 -1.41 -7.88
N ASP A 135 30.78 -2.47 -7.79
CA ASP A 135 29.64 -2.68 -8.67
C ASP A 135 28.62 -1.53 -8.53
N PHE A 136 28.42 -1.02 -7.31
CA PHE A 136 27.56 0.13 -7.05
C PHE A 136 28.15 1.43 -7.63
N VAL A 137 29.45 1.67 -7.47
CA VAL A 137 30.12 2.85 -8.06
C VAL A 137 30.01 2.84 -9.59
N GLN A 138 30.26 1.68 -10.22
CA GLN A 138 30.23 1.54 -11.67
C GLN A 138 28.81 1.58 -12.24
N ASN A 139 27.84 0.90 -11.62
CA ASN A 139 26.51 0.71 -12.20
C ASN A 139 25.44 1.66 -11.66
N ALA A 140 25.60 2.20 -10.44
CA ALA A 140 24.61 3.08 -9.82
C ALA A 140 25.04 4.55 -9.80
N LEU A 141 26.32 4.85 -9.56
CA LEU A 141 26.80 6.24 -9.48
C LEU A 141 27.19 6.81 -10.84
N SER A 142 28.06 6.11 -11.57
CA SER A 142 28.64 6.61 -12.82
C SER A 142 27.60 7.01 -13.89
N PRO A 143 26.51 6.24 -14.12
CA PRO A 143 25.47 6.61 -15.09
C PRO A 143 24.69 7.87 -14.68
N ASN A 144 24.64 8.20 -13.39
CA ASN A 144 23.91 9.35 -12.84
C ASN A 144 24.81 10.59 -12.64
N GLY A 145 26.07 10.52 -13.08
CA GLY A 145 27.06 11.59 -12.91
C GLY A 145 27.48 11.80 -11.45
N LEU A 146 27.34 10.78 -10.61
CA LEU A 146 27.78 10.76 -9.22
C LEU A 146 29.09 9.98 -9.10
N SER A 147 29.81 10.19 -8.01
CA SER A 147 31.06 9.52 -7.64
C SER A 147 31.04 9.12 -6.16
N GLU A 148 32.12 8.47 -5.72
CA GLU A 148 32.32 8.06 -4.33
C GLU A 148 32.23 9.26 -3.35
N ALA A 149 32.57 10.46 -3.81
CA ALA A 149 32.48 11.68 -3.01
C ALA A 149 31.06 11.94 -2.50
N GLN A 150 30.02 11.62 -3.28
CA GLN A 150 28.63 11.82 -2.84
C GLN A 150 28.17 10.78 -1.82
N ILE A 151 28.78 9.58 -1.81
CA ILE A 151 28.58 8.61 -0.72
C ILE A 151 29.16 9.20 0.57
N GLU A 152 30.41 9.66 0.53
CA GLU A 152 31.06 10.25 1.71
C GLU A 152 30.32 11.49 2.22
N GLU A 153 29.80 12.31 1.31
CA GLU A 153 29.00 13.50 1.62
C GLU A 153 27.71 13.14 2.35
N LEU A 154 26.96 12.15 1.87
CA LEU A 154 25.74 11.67 2.53
C LEU A 154 26.01 11.05 3.89
N VAL A 155 27.06 10.25 4.01
CA VAL A 155 27.45 9.65 5.28
C VAL A 155 27.86 10.73 6.28
N ARG A 156 28.57 11.75 5.84
CA ARG A 156 28.89 12.92 6.66
C ARG A 156 27.62 13.61 7.14
N ASP A 157 26.65 13.85 6.27
CA ASP A 157 25.38 14.46 6.64
C ASP A 157 24.60 13.60 7.66
N GLN A 158 24.60 12.28 7.49
CA GLN A 158 24.00 11.35 8.46
C GLN A 158 24.67 11.46 9.84
N LEU A 159 26.00 11.50 9.89
CA LEU A 159 26.75 11.66 11.13
C LEU A 159 26.47 13.01 11.79
N CYS A 160 26.42 14.09 11.02
CA CYS A 160 26.01 15.41 11.51
C CYS A 160 24.61 15.38 12.11
N LEU A 161 23.64 14.78 11.42
CA LEU A 161 22.26 14.67 11.92
C LEU A 161 22.19 13.89 13.22
N LYS A 162 22.93 12.78 13.32
CA LYS A 162 23.01 11.96 14.54
C LYS A 162 23.57 12.77 15.71
N GLN A 163 24.67 13.49 15.51
CA GLN A 163 25.28 14.31 16.57
C GLN A 163 24.37 15.46 17.00
N ILE A 164 23.69 16.13 16.06
CA ILE A 164 22.71 17.17 16.39
C ILE A 164 21.56 16.60 17.23
N LYS A 165 20.99 15.45 16.83
CA LYS A 165 19.94 14.77 17.62
C LYS A 165 20.43 14.39 19.01
N GLN A 166 21.67 13.93 19.15
CA GLN A 166 22.28 13.61 20.45
C GLN A 166 22.46 14.84 21.33
N LEU A 167 22.89 15.99 20.77
CA LEU A 167 23.01 17.24 21.51
C LEU A 167 21.65 17.77 21.98
N LEU A 168 20.62 17.64 21.15
CA LEU A 168 19.24 17.99 21.51
C LEU A 168 18.69 17.06 22.60
N ALA A 169 18.97 15.76 22.49
CA ALA A 169 18.57 14.75 23.47
C ALA A 169 19.32 14.89 24.81
N ALA A 170 20.58 15.30 24.79
CA ALA A 170 21.37 15.54 26.01
C ALA A 170 20.80 16.67 26.88
N GLY A 171 19.98 17.56 26.29
CA GLY A 171 19.23 18.58 27.02
C GLY A 171 17.88 18.12 27.57
N VAL A 172 17.42 16.92 27.22
CA VAL A 172 16.13 16.33 27.61
C VAL A 172 16.38 15.02 28.35
N SER A 173 16.50 15.10 29.68
CA SER A 173 16.45 13.89 30.52
C SER A 173 14.99 13.47 30.65
N VAL A 174 14.60 12.37 30.01
CA VAL A 174 13.34 11.69 30.32
C VAL A 174 13.51 11.10 31.72
N PRO A 175 12.70 11.49 32.72
CA PRO A 175 12.81 10.95 34.05
C PRO A 175 12.74 9.41 34.04
N GLU A 176 13.56 8.72 34.84
CA GLU A 176 13.51 7.24 34.96
C GLU A 176 12.10 6.72 35.29
N THR A 177 11.28 7.55 35.94
CA THR A 177 9.87 7.29 36.22
C THR A 177 9.02 7.20 34.96
N GLU A 178 9.28 8.02 33.94
CA GLU A 178 8.57 7.97 32.66
C GLU A 178 8.98 6.74 31.83
N ILE A 179 10.28 6.38 31.84
CA ILE A 179 10.76 5.15 31.19
C ILE A 179 10.11 3.91 31.84
N LYS A 180 10.08 3.88 33.18
CA LYS A 180 9.40 2.82 33.92
C LYS A 180 7.92 2.74 33.55
N ALA A 181 7.22 3.87 33.58
CA ALA A 181 5.79 3.92 33.29
C ALA A 181 5.48 3.47 31.86
N ASN A 182 6.29 3.88 30.88
CA ASN A 182 6.12 3.48 29.48
C ASN A 182 6.41 1.98 29.27
N TYR A 183 7.42 1.43 29.96
CA TYR A 183 7.72 0.00 29.91
C TYR A 183 6.58 -0.83 30.51
N GLU A 184 6.10 -0.47 31.72
CA GLU A 184 4.96 -1.11 32.36
C GLU A 184 3.72 -1.01 31.47
N GLN A 185 3.38 0.18 30.95
CA GLN A 185 2.23 0.35 30.07
C GLN A 185 2.29 -0.52 28.81
N ALA A 186 3.48 -0.77 28.25
CA ALA A 186 3.67 -1.57 27.05
C ALA A 186 3.62 -3.09 27.31
N TYR A 187 4.19 -3.55 28.42
CA TYR A 187 4.44 -4.98 28.68
C TYR A 187 3.53 -5.60 29.74
N ASP A 188 2.81 -4.80 30.53
CA ASP A 188 1.84 -5.29 31.51
C ASP A 188 0.80 -6.20 30.87
N LYS A 189 0.41 -7.24 31.62
CA LYS A 189 -0.68 -8.12 31.22
C LYS A 189 -2.01 -7.42 31.46
N LEU A 190 -2.76 -7.23 30.38
CA LEU A 190 -4.09 -6.67 30.36
C LEU A 190 -5.12 -7.77 30.57
N TYR A 191 -6.03 -7.56 31.51
CA TYR A 191 -7.22 -8.37 31.69
C TYR A 191 -8.41 -7.59 31.14
N VAL A 192 -8.99 -8.10 30.06
CA VAL A 192 -10.04 -7.41 29.30
C VAL A 192 -11.28 -8.26 29.23
N ASP A 193 -12.40 -7.63 29.56
CA ASP A 193 -13.74 -8.18 29.45
C ASP A 193 -14.44 -7.56 28.23
N LEU A 194 -15.19 -8.37 27.48
CA LEU A 194 -15.79 -7.97 26.22
C LEU A 194 -17.32 -8.04 26.31
N ILE A 195 -17.98 -6.96 25.91
CA ILE A 195 -19.42 -6.95 25.64
C ILE A 195 -19.58 -7.03 24.12
N ARG A 196 -20.07 -8.17 23.62
CA ARG A 196 -20.22 -8.42 22.18
C ARG A 196 -21.65 -8.25 21.71
N LEU A 197 -21.81 -7.44 20.67
CA LEU A 197 -23.03 -7.28 19.89
C LEU A 197 -22.90 -8.09 18.60
N ARG A 198 -23.92 -8.90 18.29
CA ARG A 198 -23.94 -9.76 17.10
C ARG A 198 -25.08 -9.37 16.17
N PRO A 199 -24.93 -9.54 14.84
CA PRO A 199 -26.01 -9.34 13.87
C PRO A 199 -27.33 -10.02 14.24
N ALA A 200 -27.23 -11.23 14.82
CA ALA A 200 -28.38 -12.02 15.23
C ALA A 200 -29.23 -11.35 16.31
N ASP A 201 -28.64 -10.49 17.14
CA ASP A 201 -29.33 -9.80 18.24
C ASP A 201 -30.35 -8.78 17.70
N PHE A 202 -30.09 -8.23 16.51
CA PHE A 202 -30.91 -7.18 15.88
C PHE A 202 -31.78 -7.69 14.73
N ALA A 203 -31.69 -8.99 14.39
CA ALA A 203 -32.34 -9.54 13.20
C ALA A 203 -33.87 -9.37 13.18
N LYS A 204 -34.51 -9.26 14.35
CA LYS A 204 -35.96 -9.07 14.49
C LYS A 204 -36.42 -7.60 14.33
N GLU A 205 -35.50 -6.65 14.50
CA GLU A 205 -35.80 -5.21 14.37
C GLU A 205 -35.73 -4.75 12.91
N ILE A 206 -35.07 -5.52 12.05
CA ILE A 206 -34.88 -5.19 10.65
C ILE A 206 -36.09 -5.67 9.85
N THR A 207 -36.97 -4.73 9.54
CA THR A 207 -38.00 -4.89 8.52
C THR A 207 -37.51 -4.30 7.21
N ILE A 208 -37.79 -4.97 6.08
CA ILE A 208 -37.43 -4.50 4.74
C ILE A 208 -38.71 -4.46 3.93
N SER A 209 -39.10 -3.27 3.49
CA SER A 209 -40.30 -3.06 2.68
C SER A 209 -39.98 -3.16 1.19
N ASP A 210 -41.00 -3.38 0.36
CA ASP A 210 -40.83 -3.32 -1.09
C ASP A 210 -40.44 -1.89 -1.57
N ASP A 211 -40.78 -0.85 -0.81
CA ASP A 211 -40.34 0.52 -1.10
C ASP A 211 -38.83 0.69 -0.89
N ASP A 212 -38.27 0.07 0.15
CA ASP A 212 -36.81 0.06 0.39
C ASP A 212 -36.07 -0.62 -0.76
N VAL A 213 -36.58 -1.77 -1.21
CA VAL A 213 -36.03 -2.50 -2.35
C VAL A 213 -36.07 -1.65 -3.61
N ARG A 214 -37.20 -0.97 -3.87
CA ARG A 214 -37.34 -0.07 -5.03
C ARG A 214 -36.35 1.09 -4.97
N LYS A 215 -36.24 1.77 -3.82
CA LYS A 215 -35.29 2.88 -3.64
C LYS A 215 -33.85 2.43 -3.82
N TYR A 216 -33.49 1.28 -3.25
CA TYR A 216 -32.15 0.71 -3.41
C TYR A 216 -31.87 0.35 -4.87
N TYR A 217 -32.83 -0.28 -5.55
CA TYR A 217 -32.73 -0.60 -6.97
C TYR A 217 -32.46 0.64 -7.81
N GLU A 218 -33.28 1.70 -7.65
CA GLU A 218 -33.13 2.95 -8.38
C GLU A 218 -31.78 3.64 -8.13
N ALA A 219 -31.30 3.62 -6.88
CA ALA A 219 -30.02 4.22 -6.50
C ALA A 219 -28.80 3.45 -7.02
N HIS A 220 -28.89 2.12 -7.17
CA HIS A 220 -27.75 1.25 -7.49
C HIS A 220 -27.90 0.52 -8.84
N LYS A 221 -28.74 1.00 -9.76
CA LYS A 221 -28.99 0.37 -11.08
C LYS A 221 -27.72 0.04 -11.86
N ALA A 222 -26.70 0.90 -11.77
CA ALA A 222 -25.44 0.72 -12.50
C ALA A 222 -24.61 -0.46 -11.97
N GLU A 223 -24.76 -0.79 -10.69
CA GLU A 223 -24.03 -1.85 -9.98
C GLU A 223 -24.78 -3.19 -10.03
N LEU A 224 -26.11 -3.15 -10.16
CA LEU A 224 -26.97 -4.32 -10.22
C LEU A 224 -26.98 -4.94 -11.62
N LYS A 225 -25.89 -5.63 -11.96
CA LYS A 225 -25.74 -6.38 -13.21
C LYS A 225 -25.66 -7.88 -12.96
N SER A 226 -26.04 -8.67 -13.96
CA SER A 226 -25.73 -10.08 -14.00
C SER A 226 -24.23 -10.26 -14.15
N ASP A 227 -23.70 -11.33 -13.58
CA ASP A 227 -22.30 -11.68 -13.81
C ASP A 227 -22.10 -12.10 -15.26
N GLU A 228 -20.97 -11.70 -15.83
CA GLU A 228 -20.54 -12.17 -17.14
C GLU A 228 -20.25 -13.67 -17.06
N LYS A 229 -20.75 -14.42 -18.04
CA LYS A 229 -20.48 -15.85 -18.15
C LYS A 229 -19.66 -16.17 -19.38
N ARG A 230 -18.74 -17.12 -19.23
CA ARG A 230 -17.94 -17.69 -20.31
C ARG A 230 -18.20 -19.18 -20.41
N LYS A 231 -18.14 -19.67 -21.64
CA LYS A 231 -18.09 -21.09 -21.96
C LYS A 231 -16.92 -21.29 -22.91
N VAL A 232 -16.00 -22.16 -22.53
CA VAL A 232 -14.79 -22.42 -23.31
C VAL A 232 -14.65 -23.90 -23.58
N GLU A 233 -14.00 -24.21 -24.68
CA GLU A 233 -13.39 -25.50 -24.89
C GLU A 233 -11.89 -25.35 -24.79
N PHE A 234 -11.19 -26.42 -24.45
CA PHE A 234 -9.75 -26.36 -24.28
C PHE A 234 -9.08 -27.69 -24.61
N VAL A 235 -7.79 -27.60 -24.92
CA VAL A 235 -6.89 -28.74 -24.98
C VAL A 235 -5.86 -28.62 -23.86
N ARG A 236 -5.45 -29.78 -23.34
CA ARG A 236 -4.44 -29.89 -22.30
C ARG A 236 -3.23 -30.65 -22.84
N LEU A 237 -2.05 -30.06 -22.71
CA LEU A 237 -0.77 -30.69 -22.96
C LEU A 237 -0.04 -30.83 -21.64
N ALA A 238 -0.16 -31.98 -20.98
CA ALA A 238 0.41 -32.17 -19.65
C ALA A 238 1.35 -33.37 -19.57
N LEU A 239 2.23 -33.33 -18.57
CA LEU A 239 3.08 -34.44 -18.21
C LEU A 239 2.21 -35.66 -17.85
N THR A 240 2.61 -36.83 -18.33
CA THR A 240 2.07 -38.12 -17.89
C THR A 240 2.39 -38.37 -16.41
N ASP A 241 1.69 -39.29 -15.75
CA ASP A 241 1.89 -39.53 -14.31
C ASP A 241 3.31 -39.97 -13.94
N ASP A 242 4.02 -40.63 -14.85
CA ASP A 242 5.44 -40.95 -14.65
C ASP A 242 6.33 -39.72 -14.90
N GLN A 243 6.02 -38.89 -15.89
CA GLN A 243 6.76 -37.65 -16.13
C GLN A 243 6.58 -36.62 -15.00
N LYS A 244 5.45 -36.62 -14.31
CA LYS A 244 5.23 -35.76 -13.14
C LYS A 244 6.21 -36.06 -12.00
N LYS A 245 6.75 -37.29 -11.94
CA LYS A 245 7.74 -37.71 -10.93
C LYS A 245 9.17 -37.31 -11.28
N LEU A 246 9.43 -36.90 -12.53
CA LEU A 246 10.74 -36.43 -12.96
C LEU A 246 11.14 -35.16 -12.20
N THR A 247 12.44 -34.99 -11.96
CA THR A 247 13.00 -33.80 -11.31
C THR A 247 14.16 -33.23 -12.12
N GLY A 248 14.56 -31.99 -11.82
CA GLY A 248 15.70 -31.34 -12.46
C GLY A 248 15.57 -31.25 -13.99
N LYS A 249 16.66 -31.58 -14.68
CA LYS A 249 16.81 -31.38 -16.14
C LYS A 249 15.79 -32.18 -16.96
N GLU A 250 15.48 -33.42 -16.56
CA GLU A 250 14.56 -34.29 -17.30
C GLU A 250 13.13 -33.74 -17.30
N ARG A 251 12.69 -33.16 -16.17
CA ARG A 251 11.40 -32.49 -16.09
C ARG A 251 11.35 -31.25 -16.97
N VAL A 252 12.43 -30.46 -16.98
CA VAL A 252 12.53 -29.25 -17.81
C VAL A 252 12.47 -29.60 -19.29
N GLU A 253 13.20 -30.63 -19.74
CA GLU A 253 13.15 -31.09 -21.13
C GLU A 253 11.76 -31.61 -21.53
N ALA A 254 11.07 -32.32 -20.63
CA ALA A 254 9.71 -32.77 -20.86
C ALA A 254 8.72 -31.60 -20.98
N LEU A 255 8.81 -30.60 -20.10
CA LEU A 255 8.00 -29.39 -20.18
C LEU A 255 8.32 -28.55 -21.43
N GLN A 256 9.59 -28.47 -21.83
CA GLN A 256 9.98 -27.76 -23.06
C GLN A 256 9.33 -28.40 -24.29
N LYS A 257 9.34 -29.74 -24.40
CA LYS A 257 8.65 -30.44 -25.50
C LYS A 257 7.14 -30.18 -25.52
N LEU A 258 6.52 -30.06 -24.35
CA LEU A 258 5.10 -29.69 -24.26
C LEU A 258 4.88 -28.22 -24.68
N SER A 259 5.78 -27.32 -24.29
CA SER A 259 5.77 -25.91 -24.71
C SER A 259 5.87 -25.77 -26.22
N ASP A 260 6.84 -26.46 -26.85
CA ASP A 260 7.03 -26.45 -28.29
C ASP A 260 5.78 -26.96 -29.01
N ARG A 261 5.19 -28.06 -28.53
CA ARG A 261 3.94 -28.60 -29.08
C ARG A 261 2.75 -27.68 -28.87
N ALA A 262 2.70 -26.95 -27.76
CA ALA A 262 1.65 -25.97 -27.50
C ALA A 262 1.78 -24.75 -28.43
N ASN A 263 3.00 -24.30 -28.69
CA ASN A 263 3.29 -23.23 -29.65
C ASN A 263 2.96 -23.67 -31.09
N ASP A 264 3.29 -24.90 -31.48
CA ASP A 264 2.92 -25.45 -32.79
C ASP A 264 1.38 -25.51 -32.96
N PHE A 265 0.68 -25.86 -31.88
CA PHE A 265 -0.78 -25.87 -31.87
C PHE A 265 -1.37 -24.47 -32.06
N THR A 266 -0.90 -23.46 -31.32
CA THR A 266 -1.38 -22.09 -31.48
C THR A 266 -1.01 -21.50 -32.83
N GLN A 267 0.19 -21.81 -33.36
CA GLN A 267 0.57 -21.45 -34.73
C GLN A 267 -0.40 -22.02 -35.77
N ALA A 268 -0.80 -23.29 -35.62
CA ALA A 268 -1.79 -23.90 -36.51
C ALA A 268 -3.19 -23.24 -36.40
N LEU A 269 -3.54 -22.68 -35.23
CA LEU A 269 -4.78 -21.92 -35.05
C LEU A 269 -4.75 -20.52 -35.68
N LEU A 270 -3.57 -19.97 -35.98
CA LEU A 270 -3.43 -18.69 -36.67
C LEU A 270 -3.63 -18.82 -38.19
N GLU A 271 -3.64 -20.04 -38.73
CA GLU A 271 -3.93 -20.27 -40.15
C GLU A 271 -5.36 -19.79 -40.48
N LYS A 272 -5.52 -19.10 -41.62
CA LYS A 272 -6.80 -18.52 -42.00
C LYS A 272 -7.88 -19.60 -42.15
N GLY A 273 -8.93 -19.51 -41.33
CA GLY A 273 -10.04 -20.46 -41.34
C GLY A 273 -9.79 -21.74 -40.54
N ALA A 274 -8.73 -21.78 -39.72
CA ALA A 274 -8.50 -22.88 -38.79
C ALA A 274 -9.66 -23.02 -37.79
N ASP A 275 -10.14 -24.24 -37.62
CA ASP A 275 -11.16 -24.61 -36.64
C ASP A 275 -10.50 -25.33 -35.46
N PHE A 276 -10.83 -24.92 -34.24
CA PHE A 276 -10.17 -25.41 -33.02
C PHE A 276 -10.25 -26.93 -32.88
N LYS A 277 -11.42 -27.52 -33.16
CA LYS A 277 -11.65 -28.96 -33.10
C LYS A 277 -10.87 -29.72 -34.18
N GLN A 278 -10.76 -29.17 -35.40
CA GLN A 278 -9.96 -29.77 -36.47
C GLN A 278 -8.45 -29.76 -36.14
N VAL A 279 -7.94 -28.66 -35.60
CA VAL A 279 -6.54 -28.58 -35.17
C VAL A 279 -6.28 -29.53 -34.00
N ALA A 280 -7.18 -29.61 -33.02
CA ALA A 280 -7.12 -30.61 -31.93
C ALA A 280 -7.04 -32.05 -32.47
N ALA A 281 -7.85 -32.40 -33.47
CA ALA A 281 -7.79 -33.71 -34.10
C ALA A 281 -6.46 -33.97 -34.83
N LYS A 282 -5.93 -32.97 -35.57
CA LYS A 282 -4.63 -33.06 -36.26
C LYS A 282 -3.48 -33.30 -35.27
N PHE A 283 -3.53 -32.65 -34.12
CA PHE A 283 -2.55 -32.79 -33.04
C PHE A 283 -2.86 -33.96 -32.10
N GLN A 284 -3.92 -34.73 -32.34
CA GLN A 284 -4.37 -35.85 -31.50
C GLN A 284 -4.54 -35.45 -30.02
N LEU A 285 -5.04 -34.24 -29.77
CA LEU A 285 -5.31 -33.73 -28.43
C LEU A 285 -6.80 -33.87 -28.11
N PRO A 286 -7.17 -34.48 -26.96
CA PRO A 286 -8.56 -34.57 -26.55
C PRO A 286 -9.07 -33.17 -26.15
N MET A 287 -10.19 -32.79 -26.75
CA MET A 287 -10.87 -31.54 -26.43
C MET A 287 -11.83 -31.74 -25.26
N GLN A 288 -11.84 -30.77 -24.34
CA GLN A 288 -12.75 -30.73 -23.21
C GLN A 288 -13.61 -29.46 -23.30
N LEU A 289 -14.85 -29.54 -22.82
CA LEU A 289 -15.81 -28.45 -22.87
C LEU A 289 -16.29 -28.14 -21.46
N THR A 290 -16.29 -26.86 -21.09
CA THR A 290 -16.80 -26.41 -19.80
C THR A 290 -18.32 -26.23 -19.79
N GLY A 291 -18.89 -26.09 -18.59
CA GLY A 291 -20.18 -25.41 -18.43
C GLY A 291 -20.07 -23.90 -18.70
N GLU A 292 -21.16 -23.18 -18.52
CA GLU A 292 -21.09 -21.72 -18.35
C GLU A 292 -20.60 -21.41 -16.92
N PHE A 293 -19.62 -20.52 -16.80
CA PHE A 293 -19.05 -20.14 -15.51
C PHE A 293 -18.81 -18.64 -15.44
N THR A 294 -18.72 -18.09 -14.22
CA THR A 294 -18.41 -16.68 -13.95
C THR A 294 -16.97 -16.55 -13.46
N ALA A 295 -16.43 -15.32 -13.43
CA ALA A 295 -15.10 -15.09 -12.88
C ALA A 295 -15.02 -15.43 -11.38
N ALA A 296 -16.12 -15.20 -10.64
CA ALA A 296 -16.24 -15.51 -9.22
C ALA A 296 -16.47 -17.00 -8.93
N THR A 297 -16.94 -17.77 -9.91
CA THR A 297 -17.20 -19.20 -9.76
C THR A 297 -16.69 -19.93 -11.01
N PRO A 298 -15.36 -20.15 -11.12
CA PRO A 298 -14.76 -20.81 -12.28
C PRO A 298 -15.23 -22.25 -12.46
N ASP A 299 -15.18 -22.76 -13.70
CA ASP A 299 -15.46 -24.17 -13.97
C ASP A 299 -14.43 -25.06 -13.24
N PRO A 300 -14.85 -26.17 -12.58
CA PRO A 300 -13.96 -27.06 -11.86
C PRO A 300 -12.78 -27.59 -12.68
N GLN A 301 -12.93 -27.72 -14.01
CA GLN A 301 -11.85 -28.17 -14.90
C GLN A 301 -10.74 -27.12 -15.08
N LEU A 302 -11.07 -25.84 -14.89
CA LEU A 302 -10.14 -24.72 -14.99
C LEU A 302 -9.72 -24.19 -13.61
N ASN A 303 -10.45 -24.51 -12.54
CA ASN A 303 -10.14 -24.08 -11.17
C ASN A 303 -8.92 -24.78 -10.54
N ILE A 304 -8.17 -25.57 -11.33
CA ILE A 304 -6.90 -26.18 -10.91
C ILE A 304 -5.76 -25.14 -10.84
N ASP A 305 -5.88 -24.04 -11.59
CA ASP A 305 -4.92 -22.96 -11.63
C ASP A 305 -5.66 -21.63 -11.92
N PRO A 306 -5.52 -20.60 -11.06
CA PRO A 306 -6.21 -19.32 -11.24
C PRO A 306 -5.97 -18.66 -12.60
N GLN A 307 -4.83 -18.92 -13.24
CA GLN A 307 -4.50 -18.31 -14.55
C GLN A 307 -5.44 -18.78 -15.66
N LEU A 308 -5.94 -20.02 -15.58
CA LEU A 308 -6.83 -20.59 -16.60
C LEU A 308 -8.18 -19.88 -16.61
N GLY A 309 -8.78 -19.70 -15.43
CA GLY A 309 -10.02 -18.93 -15.26
C GLY A 309 -9.84 -17.50 -15.75
N ALA A 310 -8.77 -16.82 -15.32
CA ALA A 310 -8.49 -15.44 -15.74
C ALA A 310 -8.30 -15.29 -17.26
N ALA A 311 -7.63 -16.25 -17.91
CA ALA A 311 -7.44 -16.23 -19.35
C ALA A 311 -8.75 -16.42 -20.13
N ALA A 312 -9.67 -17.27 -19.65
CA ALA A 312 -10.97 -17.45 -20.29
C ALA A 312 -11.78 -16.15 -20.40
N PHE A 313 -11.67 -15.25 -19.41
CA PHE A 313 -12.33 -13.93 -19.40
C PHE A 313 -11.59 -12.86 -20.22
N LYS A 314 -10.38 -13.13 -20.71
CA LYS A 314 -9.66 -12.23 -21.64
C LYS A 314 -10.01 -12.50 -23.10
N LEU A 315 -10.58 -13.67 -23.41
CA LEU A 315 -10.95 -14.04 -24.77
C LEU A 315 -12.08 -13.15 -25.29
N SER A 316 -12.18 -13.02 -26.62
CA SER A 316 -13.27 -12.29 -27.27
C SER A 316 -13.69 -12.98 -28.56
N MET A 317 -14.79 -12.54 -29.17
CA MET A 317 -15.18 -13.06 -30.49
C MET A 317 -14.17 -12.71 -31.59
N GLN A 318 -13.32 -11.71 -31.38
CA GLN A 318 -12.24 -11.31 -32.31
C GLN A 318 -10.97 -12.13 -32.08
N GLU A 319 -10.67 -12.42 -30.81
CA GLU A 319 -9.54 -13.23 -30.36
C GLU A 319 -10.08 -14.40 -29.51
N PRO A 320 -10.65 -15.43 -30.16
CA PRO A 320 -11.33 -16.51 -29.43
C PRO A 320 -10.36 -17.52 -28.86
N ASN A 321 -9.09 -17.54 -29.29
CA ASN A 321 -8.07 -18.49 -28.85
C ASN A 321 -7.11 -17.83 -27.86
N SER A 322 -6.75 -18.52 -26.79
CA SER A 322 -5.67 -18.08 -25.90
C SER A 322 -4.30 -18.42 -26.46
N ASP A 323 -3.27 -17.72 -25.99
CA ASP A 323 -1.89 -18.22 -26.01
C ASP A 323 -1.75 -19.49 -25.13
N PRO A 324 -0.64 -20.25 -25.24
CA PRO A 324 -0.35 -21.34 -24.33
C PRO A 324 -0.21 -20.83 -22.88
N ILE A 325 -1.10 -21.29 -22.02
CA ILE A 325 -1.08 -20.96 -20.59
C ILE A 325 -0.29 -22.03 -19.87
N GLN A 326 0.85 -21.64 -19.33
CA GLN A 326 1.70 -22.53 -18.54
C GLN A 326 1.11 -22.73 -17.14
N VAL A 327 0.96 -23.98 -16.73
CA VAL A 327 0.66 -24.40 -15.36
C VAL A 327 1.73 -25.37 -14.87
N ALA A 328 1.69 -25.77 -13.60
CA ALA A 328 2.74 -26.58 -12.96
C ALA A 328 3.12 -27.87 -13.73
N ASP A 329 2.15 -28.53 -14.34
CA ASP A 329 2.31 -29.83 -15.00
C ASP A 329 2.14 -29.79 -16.52
N GLY A 330 2.12 -28.61 -17.14
CA GLY A 330 1.98 -28.50 -18.60
C GLY A 330 1.34 -27.21 -19.06
N PHE A 331 0.62 -27.28 -20.18
CA PHE A 331 0.06 -26.14 -20.89
C PHE A 331 -1.41 -26.37 -21.23
N TYR A 332 -2.17 -25.29 -21.23
CA TYR A 332 -3.56 -25.25 -21.66
C TYR A 332 -3.73 -24.21 -22.76
N ILE A 333 -4.60 -24.51 -23.71
CA ILE A 333 -4.98 -23.59 -24.77
C ILE A 333 -6.50 -23.61 -24.82
N LEU A 334 -7.10 -22.43 -24.66
CA LEU A 334 -8.54 -22.24 -24.52
C LEU A 334 -9.10 -21.64 -25.81
N HIS A 335 -10.34 -21.99 -26.12
CA HIS A 335 -11.13 -21.42 -27.18
C HIS A 335 -12.49 -20.98 -26.64
N LEU A 336 -12.88 -19.75 -26.94
CA LEU A 336 -14.15 -19.17 -26.54
C LEU A 336 -15.28 -19.75 -27.41
N VAL A 337 -16.14 -20.55 -26.78
CA VAL A 337 -17.32 -21.13 -27.41
C VAL A 337 -18.53 -20.21 -27.28
N GLY A 338 -18.64 -19.52 -26.14
CA GLY A 338 -19.76 -18.63 -25.88
C GLY A 338 -19.50 -17.64 -24.75
N MET A 339 -20.18 -16.50 -24.84
CA MET A 339 -20.14 -15.42 -23.86
C MET A 339 -21.56 -14.92 -23.62
N VAL A 340 -21.89 -14.70 -22.36
CA VAL A 340 -23.10 -13.98 -21.95
C VAL A 340 -22.62 -12.72 -21.25
N GLU A 341 -22.82 -11.57 -21.90
CA GLU A 341 -22.41 -10.27 -21.36
C GLU A 341 -23.20 -9.91 -20.10
N ALA A 342 -22.54 -9.15 -19.21
CA ALA A 342 -23.20 -8.59 -18.04
C ALA A 342 -24.31 -7.62 -18.50
N ARG A 343 -25.56 -7.90 -18.09
CA ARG A 343 -26.70 -7.02 -18.35
C ARG A 343 -27.28 -6.46 -17.06
N PRO A 344 -27.96 -5.30 -17.08
CA PRO A 344 -28.73 -4.84 -15.94
C PRO A 344 -29.73 -5.92 -15.49
N LEU A 345 -29.78 -6.17 -14.18
CA LEU A 345 -30.80 -7.02 -13.59
C LEU A 345 -32.12 -6.25 -13.49
N THR A 346 -33.23 -6.95 -13.68
CA THR A 346 -34.54 -6.43 -13.31
C THR A 346 -34.67 -6.37 -11.78
N ILE A 347 -35.61 -5.58 -11.26
CA ILE A 347 -35.85 -5.50 -9.81
C ILE A 347 -36.18 -6.86 -9.21
N GLU A 348 -36.92 -7.71 -9.92
CA GLU A 348 -37.28 -9.07 -9.46
C GLU A 348 -36.04 -9.99 -9.37
N GLU A 349 -35.14 -9.91 -10.35
CA GLU A 349 -33.88 -10.69 -10.34
C GLU A 349 -32.89 -10.17 -9.29
N ALA A 350 -32.86 -8.86 -9.06
CA ALA A 350 -31.97 -8.22 -8.09
C ALA A 350 -32.52 -8.28 -6.65
N LYS A 351 -33.83 -8.47 -6.46
CA LYS A 351 -34.50 -8.46 -5.15
C LYS A 351 -33.76 -9.25 -4.05
N PRO A 352 -33.33 -10.52 -4.25
CA PRO A 352 -32.61 -11.24 -3.20
C PRO A 352 -31.29 -10.56 -2.80
N LYS A 353 -30.48 -10.12 -3.78
CA LYS A 353 -29.23 -9.40 -3.55
C LYS A 353 -29.47 -8.06 -2.83
N ILE A 354 -30.51 -7.33 -3.24
CA ILE A 354 -30.90 -6.05 -2.64
C ILE A 354 -31.35 -6.24 -1.19
N VAL A 355 -32.21 -7.22 -0.92
CA VAL A 355 -32.72 -7.51 0.43
C VAL A 355 -31.56 -7.86 1.36
N GLU A 356 -30.62 -8.68 0.90
CA GLU A 356 -29.41 -9.01 1.67
C GLU A 356 -28.54 -7.77 1.92
N ALA A 357 -28.29 -6.94 0.90
CA ALA A 357 -27.51 -5.72 1.04
C ALA A 357 -28.15 -4.72 2.02
N ILE A 358 -29.46 -4.48 1.91
CA ILE A 358 -30.22 -3.62 2.83
C ILE A 358 -30.17 -4.20 4.25
N LYS A 359 -30.34 -5.52 4.39
CA LYS A 359 -30.27 -6.20 5.69
C LYS A 359 -28.90 -5.97 6.34
N ASN A 360 -27.82 -6.20 5.60
CA ASN A 360 -26.45 -6.04 6.10
C ASN A 360 -26.16 -4.59 6.49
N SER A 361 -26.57 -3.64 5.65
CA SER A 361 -26.44 -2.20 5.92
C SER A 361 -27.21 -1.78 7.19
N ARG A 362 -28.50 -2.12 7.29
CA ARG A 362 -29.34 -1.80 8.47
C ARG A 362 -28.82 -2.49 9.73
N THR A 363 -28.34 -3.72 9.62
CA THR A 363 -27.75 -4.44 10.77
C THR A 363 -26.54 -3.69 11.30
N ARG A 364 -25.63 -3.27 10.40
CA ARG A 364 -24.43 -2.53 10.78
C ARG A 364 -24.75 -1.19 11.41
N GLU A 365 -25.70 -0.46 10.84
CA GLU A 365 -26.17 0.82 11.37
C GLU A 365 -26.80 0.66 12.77
N LEU A 366 -27.76 -0.26 12.93
CA LEU A 366 -28.40 -0.54 14.21
C LEU A 366 -27.38 -0.98 15.27
N MET A 367 -26.45 -1.86 14.92
CA MET A 367 -25.41 -2.32 15.84
C MET A 367 -24.53 -1.16 16.31
N SER A 368 -24.16 -0.25 15.40
CA SER A 368 -23.39 0.95 15.74
C SER A 368 -24.16 1.89 16.66
N THR A 369 -25.44 2.18 16.33
CA THR A 369 -26.29 3.02 17.17
C THR A 369 -26.51 2.40 18.56
N LYS A 370 -26.87 1.12 18.62
CA LYS A 370 -27.11 0.40 19.88
C LYS A 370 -25.84 0.27 20.72
N GLY A 371 -24.71 -0.01 20.08
CA GLY A 371 -23.41 -0.03 20.73
C GLY A 371 -23.07 1.32 21.37
N ALA A 372 -23.26 2.42 20.63
CA ALA A 372 -23.05 3.77 21.15
C ALA A 372 -24.03 4.13 22.28
N GLU A 373 -25.30 3.74 22.17
CA GLU A 373 -26.31 3.90 23.23
C GLU A 373 -25.91 3.16 24.51
N ILE A 374 -25.43 1.91 24.40
CA ILE A 374 -24.94 1.12 25.54
C ILE A 374 -23.75 1.82 26.20
N VAL A 375 -22.75 2.25 25.42
CA VAL A 375 -21.60 3.01 25.95
C VAL A 375 -22.08 4.27 26.67
N HIS A 376 -23.00 5.02 26.08
CA HIS A 376 -23.54 6.23 26.73
C HIS A 376 -24.24 5.91 28.05
N GLN A 377 -25.10 4.88 28.09
CA GLN A 377 -25.80 4.46 29.31
C GLN A 377 -24.82 4.01 30.41
N LEU A 378 -23.81 3.23 30.05
CA LEU A 378 -22.79 2.78 30.99
C LEU A 378 -21.95 3.95 31.52
N ARG A 379 -21.58 4.93 30.68
CA ARG A 379 -20.86 6.15 31.12
C ARG A 379 -21.69 7.02 32.05
N GLU A 380 -22.98 7.19 31.77
CA GLU A 380 -23.86 7.97 32.65
C GLU A 380 -24.04 7.28 34.02
N ALA A 381 -24.14 5.95 34.03
CA ALA A 381 -24.18 5.18 35.27
C ALA A 381 -22.89 5.36 36.09
N THR A 382 -21.71 5.31 35.45
CA THR A 382 -20.43 5.49 36.17
C THR A 382 -20.22 6.91 36.68
N LYS A 383 -20.62 7.93 35.91
CA LYS A 383 -20.65 9.34 36.38
C LYS A 383 -21.55 9.55 37.59
N SER A 384 -22.65 8.80 37.69
CA SER A 384 -23.56 8.85 38.85
C SER A 384 -23.04 8.12 40.10
N GLY A 385 -21.81 7.58 40.05
CA GLY A 385 -21.14 6.90 41.16
C GLY A 385 -21.36 5.39 41.23
N GLN A 386 -22.06 4.79 40.27
CA GLN A 386 -22.21 3.33 40.18
C GLN A 386 -20.93 2.71 39.58
N SER A 387 -20.48 1.54 40.07
CA SER A 387 -19.36 0.84 39.41
C SER A 387 -19.75 0.35 38.02
N LEU A 388 -18.79 0.29 37.10
CA LEU A 388 -19.03 -0.19 35.73
C LEU A 388 -19.57 -1.64 35.72
N GLU A 389 -19.00 -2.52 36.55
CA GLU A 389 -19.47 -3.90 36.71
C GLU A 389 -20.95 -3.96 37.12
N ALA A 390 -21.37 -3.11 38.08
CA ALA A 390 -22.77 -3.05 38.50
C ALA A 390 -23.68 -2.47 37.40
N ALA A 391 -23.19 -1.50 36.61
CA ALA A 391 -23.92 -0.92 35.49
C ALA A 391 -24.15 -1.96 34.39
N ILE A 392 -23.13 -2.74 34.03
CA ILE A 392 -23.20 -3.84 33.06
C ILE A 392 -24.20 -4.90 33.51
N LYS A 393 -24.13 -5.35 34.78
CA LYS A 393 -25.09 -6.31 35.34
C LYS A 393 -26.52 -5.78 35.33
N LYS A 394 -26.73 -4.51 35.68
CA LYS A 394 -28.06 -3.87 35.67
C LYS A 394 -28.64 -3.74 34.26
N ALA A 395 -27.79 -3.50 33.27
CA ALA A 395 -28.17 -3.46 31.85
C ALA A 395 -28.42 -4.86 31.25
N GLY A 396 -28.13 -5.94 31.99
CA GLY A 396 -28.32 -7.31 31.52
C GLY A 396 -27.38 -7.71 30.37
N LEU A 397 -26.24 -7.02 30.24
CA LEU A 397 -25.28 -7.26 29.16
C LEU A 397 -24.46 -8.51 29.46
N LYS A 398 -24.24 -9.33 28.43
CA LYS A 398 -23.38 -10.51 28.51
C LYS A 398 -21.92 -10.10 28.39
N VAL A 399 -21.10 -10.55 29.35
CA VAL A 399 -19.65 -10.34 29.37
C VAL A 399 -18.95 -11.61 28.94
N GLU A 400 -17.99 -11.49 28.04
CA GLU A 400 -17.09 -12.54 27.56
C GLU A 400 -15.67 -12.24 28.06
N ASN A 401 -15.05 -13.14 28.81
CA ASN A 401 -13.68 -12.95 29.31
C ASN A 401 -12.66 -13.30 28.22
N MET A 402 -11.67 -12.43 28.02
CA MET A 402 -10.56 -12.67 27.10
C MET A 402 -9.34 -13.22 27.84
N PRO A 403 -8.54 -14.13 27.25
CA PRO A 403 -7.21 -14.46 27.78
C PRO A 403 -6.34 -13.19 27.91
N PRO A 404 -5.55 -13.06 28.97
CA PRO A 404 -4.73 -11.87 29.18
C PRO A 404 -3.64 -11.74 28.13
N PHE A 405 -3.34 -10.51 27.72
CA PHE A 405 -2.35 -10.18 26.68
C PHE A 405 -1.59 -8.89 27.02
N SER A 406 -0.45 -8.66 26.38
CA SER A 406 0.32 -7.41 26.50
C SER A 406 0.18 -6.58 25.22
N LEU A 407 0.40 -5.26 25.30
CA LEU A 407 0.37 -4.40 24.10
C LEU A 407 1.55 -4.71 23.18
N LEU A 408 2.72 -4.92 23.76
CA LEU A 408 3.93 -5.35 23.05
C LEU A 408 4.42 -6.70 23.59
N ASP A 409 4.83 -7.57 22.66
CA ASP A 409 5.50 -8.83 22.97
C ASP A 409 7.02 -8.61 23.12
N GLU A 410 7.66 -9.41 23.98
CA GLU A 410 8.99 -9.10 24.54
C GLU A 410 10.16 -9.16 23.54
N SER A 411 10.01 -9.75 22.34
CA SER A 411 11.13 -9.91 21.39
C SER A 411 10.80 -9.47 19.96
N ALA A 412 11.75 -8.80 19.30
CA ALA A 412 11.59 -8.26 17.94
C ALA A 412 11.29 -9.35 16.89
N GLU A 413 11.89 -10.54 17.02
CA GLU A 413 11.63 -11.69 16.14
C GLU A 413 10.21 -12.26 16.31
N THR A 414 9.65 -12.11 17.51
CA THR A 414 8.30 -12.56 17.85
C THR A 414 7.27 -11.50 17.43
N GLN A 415 7.57 -10.21 17.60
CA GLN A 415 6.74 -9.10 17.14
C GLN A 415 6.45 -9.13 15.63
N GLU A 416 7.43 -9.44 14.78
CA GLU A 416 7.20 -9.48 13.31
C GLU A 416 6.42 -10.73 12.86
N LYS A 417 6.61 -11.86 13.55
CA LYS A 417 5.87 -13.11 13.30
C LYS A 417 4.46 -13.09 13.89
N GLU A 418 4.24 -12.41 15.01
CA GLU A 418 2.95 -12.30 15.69
C GLU A 418 2.08 -11.19 15.12
N ARG A 419 2.63 -10.03 14.73
CA ARG A 419 1.87 -9.01 13.97
C ARG A 419 1.24 -9.55 12.69
N LYS A 420 1.85 -10.57 12.07
CA LYS A 420 1.30 -11.27 10.90
C LYS A 420 0.20 -12.29 11.23
N LYS A 421 -0.06 -12.56 12.51
CA LYS A 421 -1.04 -13.54 13.01
C LYS A 421 -2.14 -12.93 13.90
N GLU A 422 -2.04 -11.66 14.28
CA GLU A 422 -3.07 -11.02 15.09
C GLU A 422 -4.39 -10.88 14.32
N SER A 423 -5.50 -11.24 14.96
CA SER A 423 -6.82 -11.01 14.39
C SER A 423 -7.14 -9.51 14.36
N PRO A 424 -7.91 -9.02 13.38
CA PRO A 424 -8.36 -7.62 13.35
C PRO A 424 -9.05 -7.18 14.66
N GLU A 425 -9.76 -8.10 15.30
CA GLU A 425 -10.37 -7.91 16.62
C GLU A 425 -9.32 -7.60 17.71
N LEU A 426 -8.26 -8.41 17.83
CA LEU A 426 -7.22 -8.19 18.84
C LEU A 426 -6.49 -6.85 18.60
N VAL A 427 -6.25 -6.48 17.34
CA VAL A 427 -5.63 -5.19 16.99
C VAL A 427 -6.51 -4.03 17.45
N ALA A 428 -7.82 -4.08 17.20
CA ALA A 428 -8.76 -3.05 17.62
C ALA A 428 -8.82 -2.93 19.16
N ILE A 429 -8.85 -4.06 19.87
CA ILE A 429 -8.83 -4.10 21.33
C ILE A 429 -7.52 -3.50 21.87
N LYS A 430 -6.36 -3.94 21.37
CA LYS A 430 -5.05 -3.41 21.78
C LYS A 430 -4.99 -1.89 21.62
N TYR A 431 -5.46 -1.38 20.49
CA TYR A 431 -5.53 0.06 20.24
C TYR A 431 -6.39 0.78 21.28
N ALA A 432 -7.60 0.28 21.57
CA ALA A 432 -8.48 0.85 22.58
C ALA A 432 -7.86 0.83 23.99
N MET A 433 -7.11 -0.22 24.35
CA MET A 433 -6.48 -0.34 25.68
C MET A 433 -5.31 0.62 25.90
N THR A 434 -4.78 1.28 24.87
CA THR A 434 -3.65 2.22 25.03
C THR A 434 -4.00 3.42 25.90
N SER A 435 -5.26 3.87 25.85
CA SER A 435 -5.73 5.09 26.53
C SER A 435 -6.64 4.83 27.73
N LEU A 436 -6.98 3.57 28.04
CA LEU A 436 -7.88 3.23 29.13
C LEU A 436 -7.16 2.92 30.44
N SER A 437 -7.78 3.36 31.53
CA SER A 437 -7.41 3.00 32.90
C SER A 437 -8.20 1.78 33.40
N PRO A 438 -7.71 1.04 34.40
CA PRO A 438 -8.49 -0.03 35.04
C PRO A 438 -9.86 0.45 35.53
N GLY A 439 -10.91 -0.32 35.24
CA GLY A 439 -12.30 0.02 35.49
C GLY A 439 -12.97 0.89 34.42
N GLU A 440 -12.25 1.30 33.37
CA GLU A 440 -12.81 2.03 32.23
C GLU A 440 -13.18 1.09 31.08
N MET A 441 -13.96 1.64 30.13
CA MET A 441 -14.37 0.94 28.92
C MET A 441 -14.11 1.78 27.68
N SER A 442 -13.91 1.09 26.56
CA SER A 442 -13.76 1.70 25.24
C SER A 442 -15.05 2.35 24.76
N ASP A 443 -14.94 3.16 23.70
CA ASP A 443 -16.07 3.38 22.79
C ASP A 443 -16.49 2.08 22.10
N PHE A 444 -17.60 2.13 21.37
CA PHE A 444 -18.03 1.00 20.56
C PHE A 444 -17.05 0.77 19.39
N LEU A 445 -16.54 -0.46 19.30
CA LEU A 445 -15.59 -0.91 18.29
C LEU A 445 -16.34 -1.72 17.22
N PRO A 446 -16.60 -1.15 16.03
CA PRO A 446 -17.24 -1.90 14.94
C PRO A 446 -16.26 -2.88 14.30
N LEU A 447 -16.65 -4.15 14.17
CA LEU A 447 -15.94 -5.18 13.42
C LEU A 447 -16.79 -5.66 12.23
N ASP A 448 -16.22 -6.50 11.37
CA ASP A 448 -16.89 -6.95 10.15
C ASP A 448 -18.15 -7.81 10.41
N ASP A 449 -18.11 -8.66 11.43
CA ASP A 449 -19.16 -9.62 11.77
C ASP A 449 -19.80 -9.40 13.15
N SER A 450 -19.30 -8.43 13.92
CA SER A 450 -19.71 -8.16 15.29
C SER A 450 -19.31 -6.74 15.71
N GLY A 451 -19.68 -6.35 16.92
CA GLY A 451 -19.26 -5.10 17.53
C GLY A 451 -18.91 -5.32 18.98
N LEU A 452 -17.91 -4.59 19.49
CA LEU A 452 -17.38 -4.80 20.83
C LEU A 452 -17.37 -3.52 21.66
N ILE A 453 -17.55 -3.69 22.96
CA ILE A 453 -17.13 -2.72 23.96
C ILE A 453 -16.17 -3.47 24.87
N ALA A 454 -14.94 -2.99 24.95
CA ALA A 454 -13.89 -3.61 25.75
C ALA A 454 -13.79 -2.89 27.10
N VAL A 455 -13.76 -3.65 28.17
CA VAL A 455 -13.63 -3.19 29.56
C VAL A 455 -12.27 -3.60 30.08
N LEU A 456 -11.47 -2.63 30.51
CA LEU A 456 -10.18 -2.93 31.11
C LEU A 456 -10.37 -3.22 32.60
N GLU A 457 -10.31 -4.48 33.00
CA GLU A 457 -10.51 -4.87 34.40
C GLU A 457 -9.30 -4.48 35.25
N LYS A 458 -8.10 -4.90 34.82
CA LYS A 458 -6.86 -4.59 35.51
C LYS A 458 -5.64 -4.70 34.59
N ARG A 459 -4.57 -4.04 35.02
CA ARG A 459 -3.20 -4.22 34.54
C ARG A 459 -2.43 -4.98 35.61
N GLU A 460 -1.80 -6.08 35.22
CA GLU A 460 -0.86 -6.79 36.08
C GLU A 460 0.56 -6.53 35.57
N PRO A 461 1.45 -6.00 36.44
CA PRO A 461 2.84 -5.77 36.08
C PRO A 461 3.46 -7.02 35.44
N SER A 462 4.18 -6.85 34.34
CA SER A 462 4.95 -7.99 33.81
C SER A 462 5.91 -8.49 34.90
N ALA A 463 6.06 -9.82 35.02
CA ALA A 463 6.98 -10.44 35.99
C ALA A 463 8.42 -9.93 35.82
N ASP A 464 8.75 -9.43 34.62
CA ASP A 464 10.06 -8.90 34.25
C ASP A 464 10.16 -7.37 34.36
N ALA A 465 9.20 -6.68 35.01
CA ALA A 465 9.29 -5.23 35.28
C ALA A 465 10.51 -4.85 36.16
N GLY A 466 11.12 -5.84 36.83
CA GLY A 466 12.38 -5.71 37.56
C GLY A 466 13.65 -6.06 36.76
N ASP A 467 13.53 -6.54 35.52
CA ASP A 467 14.67 -6.95 34.70
C ASP A 467 15.34 -5.74 34.04
N HIS A 468 16.51 -5.37 34.58
CA HIS A 468 17.31 -4.25 34.09
C HIS A 468 17.76 -4.41 32.63
N GLU A 469 17.99 -5.62 32.13
CA GLU A 469 18.47 -5.84 30.76
C GLU A 469 17.36 -5.55 29.74
N LYS A 470 16.14 -6.01 30.02
CA LYS A 470 14.98 -5.75 29.16
C LYS A 470 14.56 -4.27 29.17
N ARG A 471 14.66 -3.60 30.32
CA ARG A 471 14.41 -2.14 30.43
C ARG A 471 15.47 -1.33 29.68
N ALA A 472 16.75 -1.68 29.80
CA ALA A 472 17.83 -1.06 29.03
C ALA A 472 17.72 -1.30 27.51
N ALA A 473 17.11 -2.42 27.08
CA ALA A 473 16.81 -2.66 25.67
C ALA A 473 15.64 -1.82 25.16
N PHE A 474 14.64 -1.55 26.00
CA PHE A 474 13.53 -0.63 25.69
C PHE A 474 14.00 0.82 25.58
N GLU A 475 14.88 1.28 26.48
CA GLU A 475 15.46 2.63 26.45
C GLU A 475 16.26 2.95 25.16
N LYS A 476 16.76 1.91 24.48
CA LYS A 476 17.52 2.03 23.23
C LYS A 476 16.64 2.06 21.97
N ARG A 477 15.35 1.71 22.10
CA ARG A 477 14.36 1.74 21.00
C ARG A 477 13.70 3.11 20.94
#